data_AF-A0A8B8G0X7-F1
#
_entry.id   AF-A0A8B8G0X7-F1
#
_cell.length_a   1.000
_cell.length_b   1.000
_cell.length_c   1.000
_cell.angle_alpha   90.00
_cell.angle_beta   90.00
_cell.angle_gamma   90.00
#
_symmetry.space_group_name_H-M   'P 1'
#
loop_
_entity.id
_entity.type
_entity.pdbx_description
1 polymer ?
#
loop_
_entity_poly.entity_id
_entity_poly.type
_entity_poly.pdbx_seq_one_letter_code
_entity_poly.pdbx_strand_id
1 'polypeptide(L)'
;MSFFQSCSITLQKSLTSVDLELPNCQDREKSPRKLGGSKAPFESVEHYYKVSTVWPFIDILNEEIEARLQEKNLYVLKNLSKVLGGTDEDTASVKYVCKYYNLDNEHLLSELRCFYKMKESRNKTIQERSDVFVQKSLKSVFPMLFELFRLFFTIPMNSASCERSFLCLRRLKTYTRNKIGQERLSSLALLAIERSIGVNISKVIDDFNLSQKRRLSFV
;
A
#
# COMPACT_ATOMS: atom_id res chain seq x y z
N MET A 1 5.39 -2.82 -17.26
CA MET A 1 6.43 -3.56 -16.52
C MET A 1 7.77 -2.82 -16.41
N SER A 2 8.10 -1.87 -17.28
CA SER A 2 9.39 -1.14 -17.27
C SER A 2 9.60 -0.20 -16.08
N PHE A 3 8.55 0.45 -15.57
CA PHE A 3 8.68 1.42 -14.47
C PHE A 3 9.06 0.80 -13.12
N PHE A 4 8.47 -0.34 -12.77
CA PHE A 4 8.78 -1.03 -11.51
C PHE A 4 10.20 -1.61 -11.51
N GLN A 5 10.64 -2.14 -12.65
CA GLN A 5 11.99 -2.66 -12.79
C GLN A 5 13.02 -1.53 -12.77
N SER A 6 12.73 -0.39 -13.39
CA SER A 6 13.58 0.80 -13.33
C SER A 6 13.67 1.35 -11.91
N CYS A 7 12.54 1.45 -11.18
CA CYS A 7 12.52 1.94 -9.81
C CYS A 7 13.23 0.99 -8.82
N SER A 8 13.07 -0.33 -9.00
CA SER A 8 13.82 -1.34 -8.24
C SER A 8 15.33 -1.24 -8.48
N ILE A 9 15.75 -1.05 -9.74
CA ILE A 9 17.16 -0.90 -10.10
C ILE A 9 17.72 0.44 -9.57
N THR A 10 16.93 1.52 -9.59
CA THR A 10 17.34 2.81 -9.03
C THR A 10 17.46 2.75 -7.51
N LEU A 11 16.55 2.06 -6.81
CA LEU A 11 16.64 1.82 -5.37
C LEU A 11 17.85 0.94 -5.04
N GLN A 12 18.08 -0.15 -5.78
CA GLN A 12 19.28 -0.99 -5.62
C GLN A 12 20.57 -0.21 -5.87
N LYS A 13 20.62 0.63 -6.92
CA LYS A 13 21.78 1.47 -7.22
C LYS A 13 22.03 2.54 -6.14
N SER A 14 20.97 3.12 -5.58
CA SER A 14 21.07 4.07 -4.47
C SER A 14 21.48 3.42 -3.15
N LEU A 15 21.15 2.14 -2.95
CA LEU A 15 21.60 1.32 -1.82
C LEU A 15 23.05 0.88 -1.97
N THR A 16 23.54 0.61 -3.19
CA THR A 16 24.96 0.26 -3.44
C THR A 16 25.91 1.45 -3.47
N SER A 17 25.40 2.69 -3.61
CA SER A 17 26.23 3.91 -3.57
C SER A 17 26.43 4.49 -2.17
N VAL A 18 25.81 3.88 -1.17
CA VAL A 18 26.04 4.17 0.24
C VAL A 18 26.77 2.96 0.78
N ASP A 19 28.09 3.06 0.99
CA ASP A 19 28.88 2.06 1.69
C ASP A 19 28.43 2.01 3.17
N LEU A 20 27.28 1.39 3.40
CA LEU A 20 26.87 0.89 4.70
C LEU A 20 27.47 -0.50 4.81
N GLU A 21 28.70 -0.58 5.32
CA GLU A 21 29.22 -1.84 5.84
C GLU A 21 28.18 -2.40 6.83
N LEU A 22 27.48 -3.45 6.43
CA LEU A 22 26.53 -4.16 7.29
C LEU A 22 27.35 -4.75 8.45
N PRO A 23 27.15 -4.30 9.69
CA PRO A 23 27.90 -4.84 10.80
C PRO A 23 27.49 -6.30 11.01
N ASN A 24 28.48 -7.13 11.32
CA ASN A 24 28.33 -8.56 11.52
C ASN A 24 27.23 -8.85 12.57
N CYS A 25 26.15 -9.50 12.15
CA CYS A 25 24.96 -9.81 12.98
C CYS A 25 25.21 -10.79 14.14
N GLN A 26 26.45 -11.24 14.35
CA GLN A 26 26.78 -12.28 15.33
C GLN A 26 26.97 -11.77 16.76
N ASP A 27 27.19 -10.47 16.96
CA ASP A 27 27.38 -9.90 18.30
C ASP A 27 26.11 -9.17 18.79
N ARG A 28 25.06 -9.97 19.04
CA ARG A 28 23.84 -9.49 19.72
C ARG A 28 24.06 -9.44 21.23
N GLU A 29 24.60 -8.33 21.74
CA GLU A 29 24.62 -8.10 23.19
C GLU A 29 23.22 -7.74 23.71
N LYS A 30 22.79 -8.44 24.76
CA LYS A 30 21.49 -8.22 25.42
C LYS A 30 21.46 -6.87 26.12
N SER A 31 20.33 -6.15 26.03
CA SER A 31 20.17 -4.85 26.67
C SER A 31 20.31 -4.93 28.21
N PRO A 32 21.08 -4.03 28.85
CA PRO A 32 21.25 -4.03 30.30
C PRO A 32 20.00 -3.47 30.99
N ARG A 33 19.57 -4.12 32.07
CA ARG A 33 18.35 -3.76 32.82
C ARG A 33 18.53 -2.59 33.81
N LYS A 34 19.71 -1.96 33.91
CA LYS A 34 19.95 -0.83 34.83
C LYS A 34 20.93 0.19 34.25
N LEU A 35 20.63 1.48 34.47
CA LEU A 35 21.55 2.60 34.28
C LEU A 35 22.28 2.88 35.60
N GLY A 36 23.61 2.69 35.60
CA GLY A 36 24.48 3.04 36.73
C GLY A 36 25.16 1.83 37.38
N GLY A 37 26.46 1.69 37.11
CA GLY A 37 27.34 0.66 37.68
C GLY A 37 28.53 0.40 36.77
N SER A 38 29.73 0.31 37.33
CA SER A 38 31.04 0.34 36.67
C SER A 38 31.14 -0.54 35.40
N LYS A 39 31.65 0.06 34.31
CA LYS A 39 31.65 -0.37 32.90
C LYS A 39 30.28 -0.31 32.23
N ALA A 40 29.99 0.84 31.62
CA ALA A 40 28.94 0.92 30.61
C ALA A 40 29.26 -0.10 29.50
N PRO A 41 28.32 -0.94 29.06
CA PRO A 41 28.55 -1.92 28.00
C PRO A 41 28.63 -1.27 26.61
N PHE A 42 28.79 0.05 26.55
CA PHE A 42 28.81 0.80 25.32
C PHE A 42 30.06 1.68 25.31
N GLU A 43 30.92 1.46 24.31
CA GLU A 43 32.21 2.15 24.17
C GLU A 43 32.07 3.65 23.84
N SER A 44 30.90 4.08 23.35
CA SER A 44 30.61 5.48 22.98
C SER A 44 29.10 5.79 23.04
N VAL A 45 28.75 7.07 23.21
CA VAL A 45 27.36 7.59 23.12
C VAL A 45 26.72 7.20 21.78
N GLU A 46 27.50 7.19 20.70
CA GLU A 46 27.04 6.75 19.38
C GLU A 46 26.65 5.27 19.37
N HIS A 47 27.41 4.43 20.07
CA HIS A 47 27.17 3.00 20.15
C HIS A 47 25.88 2.70 20.95
N TYR A 48 25.62 3.47 22.02
CA TYR A 48 24.35 3.38 22.76
C TYR A 48 23.12 3.66 21.88
N TYR A 49 23.14 4.74 21.09
CA TYR A 49 22.02 5.06 20.19
C TYR A 49 21.91 4.05 19.04
N LYS A 50 23.02 3.57 18.47
CA LYS A 50 22.98 2.53 17.44
C LYS A 50 22.27 1.27 17.94
N VAL A 51 22.64 0.78 19.12
CA VAL A 51 22.08 -0.46 19.69
C VAL A 51 20.68 -0.25 20.25
N SER A 52 20.40 0.87 20.92
CA SER A 52 19.13 1.08 21.62
C SER A 52 18.01 1.59 20.73
N THR A 53 18.29 2.32 19.64
CA THR A 53 17.25 2.95 18.82
C THR A 53 17.33 2.55 17.37
N VAL A 54 18.53 2.53 16.78
CA VAL A 54 18.68 2.30 15.34
C VAL A 54 18.42 0.83 14.97
N TRP A 55 19.03 -0.14 15.67
CA TRP A 55 18.78 -1.56 15.38
C TRP A 55 17.33 -2.00 15.60
N PRO A 56 16.68 -1.68 16.72
CA PRO A 56 15.26 -2.00 16.90
C PRO A 56 14.37 -1.38 15.83
N PHE A 57 14.69 -0.15 15.40
CA PHE A 57 13.95 0.50 14.33
C PHE A 57 14.15 -0.18 12.97
N ILE A 58 15.38 -0.60 12.64
CA ILE A 58 15.67 -1.36 11.42
C ILE A 58 15.00 -2.72 11.45
N ASP A 59 14.99 -3.41 12.60
CA ASP A 59 14.29 -4.68 12.76
C ASP A 59 12.78 -4.52 12.56
N ILE A 60 12.16 -3.50 13.15
CA ILE A 60 10.74 -3.17 12.91
C ILE A 60 10.49 -2.87 11.44
N LEU A 61 11.37 -2.10 10.79
CA LEU A 61 11.22 -1.81 9.36
C LEU A 61 11.33 -3.07 8.50
N ASN A 62 12.29 -3.94 8.80
CA ASN A 62 12.47 -5.19 8.08
C ASN A 62 11.27 -6.10 8.28
N GLU A 63 10.78 -6.25 9.51
CA GLU A 63 9.59 -7.04 9.82
C GLU A 63 8.34 -6.48 9.12
N GLU A 64 8.15 -5.16 9.10
CA GLU A 64 7.05 -4.51 8.38
C GLU A 64 7.15 -4.68 6.85
N ILE A 65 8.36 -4.61 6.30
CA ILE A 65 8.61 -4.85 4.87
C ILE A 65 8.29 -6.31 4.53
N GLU A 66 8.81 -7.27 5.30
CA GLU A 66 8.54 -8.70 5.09
C GLU A 66 7.06 -9.05 5.31
N ALA A 67 6.41 -8.47 6.32
CA ALA A 67 4.99 -8.64 6.58
C ALA A 67 4.12 -8.09 5.44
N ARG A 68 4.50 -6.95 4.85
CA ARG A 68 3.79 -6.40 3.68
C ARG A 68 4.08 -7.14 2.39
N LEU A 69 5.30 -7.65 2.22
CA LEU A 69 5.78 -8.33 1.03
C LEU A 69 5.76 -9.85 1.17
N GLN A 70 4.85 -10.38 2.00
CA GLN A 70 4.67 -11.82 2.16
C GLN A 70 4.58 -12.51 0.80
N GLU A 71 5.42 -13.52 0.58
CA GLU A 71 5.52 -14.26 -0.69
C GLU A 71 4.16 -14.78 -1.17
N LYS A 72 3.26 -15.10 -0.25
CA LYS A 72 1.89 -15.54 -0.53
C LYS A 72 1.09 -14.49 -1.31
N ASN A 73 1.17 -13.22 -0.92
CA ASN A 73 0.46 -12.13 -1.60
C ASN A 73 1.01 -11.90 -3.00
N LEU A 74 2.33 -12.00 -3.15
CA LEU A 74 3.01 -11.88 -4.45
C LEU A 74 2.66 -13.05 -5.37
N TYR A 75 2.53 -14.26 -4.82
CA TYR A 75 2.08 -15.45 -5.55
C TYR A 75 0.63 -15.31 -6.01
N VAL A 76 -0.28 -14.85 -5.15
CA VAL A 76 -1.67 -14.52 -5.51
C VAL A 76 -1.70 -13.48 -6.64
N LEU A 77 -0.91 -12.40 -6.53
CA LEU A 77 -0.88 -11.34 -7.53
C LEU A 77 -0.32 -11.81 -8.88
N LYS A 78 0.72 -12.65 -8.85
CA LYS A 78 1.30 -13.28 -10.05
C LYS A 78 0.27 -14.17 -10.74
N ASN A 79 -0.44 -15.00 -9.98
CA ASN A 79 -1.52 -15.83 -10.52
C ASN A 79 -2.68 -15.00 -11.07
N LEU A 80 -3.10 -13.93 -10.38
CA LEU A 80 -4.10 -12.98 -10.88
C LEU A 80 -3.67 -12.33 -12.19
N SER A 81 -2.41 -11.88 -12.29
CA SER A 81 -1.88 -11.26 -13.50
C SER A 81 -1.81 -12.23 -14.68
N LYS A 82 -1.52 -13.51 -14.43
CA LYS A 82 -1.56 -14.58 -15.46
C LYS A 82 -2.99 -14.86 -15.91
N VAL A 83 -3.90 -15.01 -14.95
CA VAL A 83 -5.32 -15.28 -15.18
C VAL A 83 -6.00 -14.14 -15.93
N LEU A 84 -5.63 -12.88 -15.71
CA LEU A 84 -6.17 -11.70 -16.42
C LEU A 84 -5.36 -11.31 -17.68
N GLY A 85 -4.09 -11.69 -17.74
CA GLY A 85 -3.16 -11.47 -18.86
C GLY A 85 -3.36 -12.45 -20.01
N GLY A 86 -4.11 -13.54 -19.79
CA GLY A 86 -4.45 -14.52 -20.82
C GLY A 86 -3.22 -15.27 -21.34
N THR A 87 -2.20 -15.40 -20.50
CA THR A 87 -0.92 -16.06 -20.83
C THR A 87 -0.93 -17.56 -20.54
N ASP A 88 -1.87 -18.06 -19.71
CA ASP A 88 -1.93 -19.47 -19.34
C ASP A 88 -3.36 -20.03 -19.46
N GLU A 89 -3.48 -21.19 -20.13
CA GLU A 89 -4.63 -22.09 -20.09
C GLU A 89 -4.66 -22.94 -18.79
N ASP A 90 -3.70 -22.70 -17.90
CA ASP A 90 -3.48 -23.49 -16.69
C ASP A 90 -4.63 -23.33 -15.70
N THR A 91 -5.48 -24.36 -15.67
CA THR A 91 -6.53 -24.53 -14.67
C THR A 91 -6.01 -24.47 -13.23
N ALA A 92 -4.72 -24.71 -12.99
CA ALA A 92 -4.10 -24.64 -11.66
C ALA A 92 -4.08 -23.21 -11.08
N SER A 93 -3.72 -22.21 -11.89
CA SER A 93 -3.66 -20.79 -11.46
C SER A 93 -5.05 -20.27 -11.14
N VAL A 94 -6.03 -20.64 -11.96
CA VAL A 94 -7.45 -20.29 -11.75
C VAL A 94 -7.97 -20.96 -10.48
N LYS A 95 -7.72 -22.26 -10.29
CA LYS A 95 -8.10 -22.99 -9.06
C LYS A 95 -7.56 -22.36 -7.79
N TYR A 96 -6.31 -21.88 -7.82
CA TYR A 96 -5.70 -21.22 -6.67
C TYR A 96 -6.37 -19.88 -6.35
N VAL A 97 -6.61 -19.04 -7.36
CA VAL A 97 -7.30 -17.75 -7.19
C VAL A 97 -8.73 -17.95 -6.70
N CYS A 98 -9.46 -18.90 -7.28
CA CYS A 98 -10.82 -19.21 -6.87
C CYS A 98 -10.88 -19.73 -5.43
N LYS A 99 -9.93 -20.57 -5.01
CA LYS A 99 -9.85 -21.03 -3.63
C LYS A 99 -9.54 -19.88 -2.66
N TYR A 100 -8.70 -18.93 -3.07
CA TYR A 100 -8.31 -17.80 -2.22
C TYR A 100 -9.44 -16.77 -2.04
N TYR A 101 -10.17 -16.48 -3.12
CA TYR A 101 -11.26 -15.48 -3.12
C TYR A 101 -12.66 -16.09 -3.00
N ASN A 102 -12.77 -17.41 -2.77
CA ASN A 102 -14.03 -18.15 -2.70
C ASN A 102 -14.92 -17.94 -3.94
N LEU A 103 -14.33 -18.03 -5.13
CA LEU A 103 -15.03 -17.89 -6.41
C LEU A 103 -15.32 -19.25 -7.04
N ASP A 104 -16.34 -19.32 -7.89
CA ASP A 104 -16.72 -20.54 -8.60
C ASP A 104 -15.77 -20.84 -9.76
N ASN A 105 -15.07 -21.97 -9.67
CA ASN A 105 -14.06 -22.37 -10.67
C ASN A 105 -14.63 -22.55 -12.08
N GLU A 106 -15.73 -23.29 -12.22
CA GLU A 106 -16.29 -23.65 -13.53
C GLU A 106 -16.90 -22.44 -14.24
N HIS A 107 -17.61 -21.59 -13.49
CA HIS A 107 -18.16 -20.36 -14.03
C HIS A 107 -17.04 -19.40 -14.46
N LEU A 108 -15.93 -19.29 -13.72
CA LEU A 108 -14.86 -18.35 -14.05
C LEU A 108 -14.08 -18.83 -15.27
N LEU A 109 -13.82 -20.14 -15.35
CA LEU A 109 -13.15 -20.75 -16.50
C LEU A 109 -13.97 -20.60 -17.79
N SER A 110 -15.29 -20.78 -17.72
CA SER A 110 -16.18 -20.63 -18.88
C SER A 110 -16.24 -19.17 -19.35
N GLU A 111 -16.41 -18.21 -18.44
CA GLU A 111 -16.38 -16.78 -18.76
C GLU A 111 -15.02 -16.35 -19.35
N LEU A 112 -13.89 -16.77 -18.75
CA LEU A 112 -12.55 -16.47 -19.24
C LEU A 112 -12.31 -17.03 -20.64
N ARG A 113 -12.75 -18.27 -20.91
CA ARG A 113 -12.63 -18.89 -22.24
C ARG A 113 -13.41 -18.11 -23.30
N CYS A 114 -14.62 -17.66 -22.97
CA CYS A 114 -15.41 -16.83 -23.87
C CYS A 114 -14.76 -15.45 -24.07
N PHE A 115 -14.28 -14.83 -23.00
CA PHE A 115 -13.62 -13.54 -23.05
C PHE A 115 -12.34 -13.57 -23.88
N TYR A 116 -11.52 -14.62 -23.78
CA TYR A 116 -10.28 -14.76 -24.56
C TYR A 116 -10.46 -15.10 -26.03
N LYS A 117 -11.61 -15.68 -26.39
CA LYS A 117 -11.97 -15.88 -27.80
C LYS A 117 -12.41 -14.58 -28.48
N MET A 118 -12.75 -13.54 -27.71
CA MET A 118 -13.16 -12.25 -28.27
C MET A 118 -11.96 -11.55 -28.94
N LYS A 119 -12.10 -11.17 -30.21
CA LYS A 119 -11.02 -10.49 -30.97
C LYS A 119 -10.52 -9.22 -30.28
N GLU A 120 -11.41 -8.57 -29.53
CA GLU A 120 -11.16 -7.26 -28.91
C GLU A 120 -10.41 -7.33 -27.58
N SER A 121 -10.30 -8.50 -26.96
CA SER A 121 -9.50 -8.73 -25.74
C SER A 121 -8.12 -9.34 -26.03
N ARG A 122 -7.94 -9.87 -27.25
CA ARG A 122 -6.74 -10.61 -27.67
C ARG A 122 -5.53 -9.68 -27.77
N ASN A 123 -4.38 -10.14 -27.25
CA ASN A 123 -3.08 -9.44 -27.29
C ASN A 123 -3.07 -8.01 -26.71
N LYS A 124 -3.98 -7.72 -25.78
CA LYS A 124 -4.08 -6.42 -25.09
C LYS A 124 -3.56 -6.50 -23.66
N THR A 125 -3.10 -5.37 -23.14
CA THR A 125 -2.72 -5.25 -21.74
C THR A 125 -3.93 -5.42 -20.81
N ILE A 126 -3.69 -5.70 -19.52
CA ILE A 126 -4.79 -5.85 -18.53
C ILE A 126 -5.67 -4.59 -18.48
N GLN A 127 -5.06 -3.41 -18.62
CA GLN A 127 -5.77 -2.11 -18.62
C GLN A 127 -6.66 -1.95 -19.87
N GLU A 128 -6.12 -2.23 -21.05
CA GLU A 128 -6.90 -2.16 -22.28
C GLU A 128 -8.06 -3.17 -22.29
N ARG A 129 -7.88 -4.36 -21.67
CA ARG A 129 -8.96 -5.33 -21.48
C ARG A 129 -10.04 -4.82 -20.54
N SER A 130 -9.67 -4.14 -19.46
CA SER A 130 -10.66 -3.50 -18.58
C SER A 130 -11.39 -2.36 -19.27
N ASP A 131 -10.72 -1.59 -20.13
CA ASP A 131 -11.36 -0.52 -20.88
C ASP A 131 -12.40 -1.06 -21.87
N VAL A 132 -12.06 -2.14 -22.58
CA VAL A 132 -13.02 -2.86 -23.46
C VAL A 132 -14.21 -3.37 -22.65
N PHE A 133 -13.97 -3.89 -21.43
CA PHE A 133 -15.01 -4.39 -20.54
C PHE A 133 -16.01 -3.28 -20.16
N VAL A 134 -15.51 -2.09 -19.86
CA VAL A 134 -16.31 -0.91 -19.52
C VAL A 134 -17.05 -0.35 -20.75
N GLN A 135 -16.33 -0.17 -21.87
CA GLN A 135 -16.89 0.39 -23.10
C GLN A 135 -18.05 -0.44 -23.66
N LYS A 136 -17.96 -1.77 -23.56
CA LYS A 136 -18.98 -2.70 -24.05
C LYS A 136 -20.02 -3.09 -23.02
N SER A 137 -19.96 -2.51 -21.82
CA SER A 137 -20.87 -2.82 -20.71
C SER A 137 -20.99 -4.34 -20.44
N LEU A 138 -19.87 -5.06 -20.50
CA LEU A 138 -19.84 -6.53 -20.43
C LEU A 138 -20.13 -7.10 -19.03
N LYS A 139 -20.45 -6.23 -18.06
CA LYS A 139 -20.78 -6.60 -16.68
C LYS A 139 -21.95 -7.58 -16.58
N SER A 140 -22.96 -7.46 -17.44
CA SER A 140 -24.11 -8.38 -17.43
C SER A 140 -23.80 -9.75 -18.03
N VAL A 141 -22.82 -9.82 -18.94
CA VAL A 141 -22.47 -11.05 -19.67
C VAL A 141 -21.41 -11.86 -18.93
N PHE A 142 -20.48 -11.18 -18.24
CA PHE A 142 -19.38 -11.82 -17.50
C PHE A 142 -19.31 -11.26 -16.06
N PRO A 143 -20.28 -11.59 -15.20
CA PRO A 143 -20.35 -11.06 -13.84
C PRO A 143 -19.15 -11.44 -12.98
N MET A 144 -18.63 -12.66 -13.10
CA MET A 144 -17.52 -13.09 -12.24
C MET A 144 -16.17 -12.57 -12.72
N LEU A 145 -15.99 -12.44 -14.04
CA LEU A 145 -14.84 -11.73 -14.59
C LEU A 145 -14.83 -10.25 -14.14
N PHE A 146 -15.99 -9.60 -14.06
CA PHE A 146 -16.10 -8.24 -13.54
C PHE A 146 -15.65 -8.15 -12.08
N GLU A 147 -16.10 -9.09 -11.24
CA GLU A 147 -15.66 -9.15 -9.84
C GLU A 147 -14.15 -9.36 -9.73
N LEU A 148 -13.56 -10.20 -10.58
CA LEU A 148 -12.13 -10.42 -10.63
C LEU A 148 -11.35 -9.15 -11.05
N PHE A 149 -11.83 -8.41 -12.04
CA PHE A 149 -11.24 -7.12 -12.42
C PHE A 149 -11.36 -6.10 -11.29
N ARG A 150 -12.53 -5.99 -10.66
CA ARG A 150 -12.75 -5.11 -9.51
C ARG A 150 -11.76 -5.43 -8.39
N LEU A 151 -11.63 -6.71 -8.07
CA LEU A 151 -10.69 -7.19 -7.06
C LEU A 151 -9.25 -6.82 -7.41
N PHE A 152 -8.83 -7.05 -8.66
CA PHE A 152 -7.50 -6.70 -9.14
C PHE A 152 -7.20 -5.20 -8.98
N PHE A 153 -8.16 -4.32 -9.29
CA PHE A 153 -8.00 -2.87 -9.12
C PHE A 153 -8.10 -2.40 -7.67
N THR A 154 -8.75 -3.16 -6.79
CA THR A 154 -8.79 -2.84 -5.35
C THR A 154 -7.49 -3.20 -4.63
N ILE A 155 -6.73 -4.16 -5.14
CA ILE A 155 -5.42 -4.47 -4.57
C ILE A 155 -4.52 -3.26 -4.85
N PRO A 156 -3.96 -2.61 -3.81
CA PRO A 156 -3.09 -1.45 -3.99
C PRO A 156 -1.77 -1.90 -4.62
N MET A 157 -1.74 -2.00 -5.96
CA MET A 157 -0.53 -2.30 -6.72
C MET A 157 0.38 -1.05 -6.82
N ASN A 158 -0.16 0.15 -6.57
CA ASN A 158 0.53 1.41 -6.83
C ASN A 158 0.95 2.15 -5.54
N SER A 159 2.25 2.42 -5.41
CA SER A 159 2.80 3.35 -4.40
C SER A 159 2.24 4.76 -4.55
N ALA A 160 1.76 5.14 -5.74
CA ALA A 160 1.28 6.48 -6.06
C ALA A 160 0.15 6.99 -5.14
N SER A 161 -0.75 6.11 -4.67
CA SER A 161 -1.82 6.52 -3.74
C SER A 161 -1.24 6.83 -2.34
N CYS A 162 -0.29 6.01 -1.90
CA CYS A 162 0.46 6.25 -0.67
C CYS A 162 1.30 7.54 -0.80
N GLU A 163 2.03 7.73 -1.90
CA GLU A 163 2.82 8.94 -2.16
C GLU A 163 1.95 10.20 -2.16
N ARG A 164 0.78 10.17 -2.82
CA ARG A 164 -0.16 11.30 -2.80
C ARG A 164 -0.65 11.60 -1.38
N SER A 165 -0.93 10.56 -0.59
CA SER A 165 -1.37 10.68 0.81
C SER A 165 -0.25 11.24 1.70
N PHE A 166 0.99 10.75 1.55
CA PHE A 166 2.16 11.27 2.27
C PHE A 166 2.51 12.70 1.84
N LEU A 167 2.37 13.05 0.57
CA LEU A 167 2.52 14.42 0.08
C LEU A 167 1.44 15.35 0.66
N CYS A 168 0.19 14.87 0.74
CA CYS A 168 -0.89 15.59 1.40
C CYS A 168 -0.56 15.81 2.89
N LEU A 169 -0.18 14.76 3.61
CA LEU A 169 0.24 14.84 5.01
C LEU A 169 1.43 15.78 5.21
N ARG A 170 2.42 15.79 4.30
CA ARG A 170 3.55 16.73 4.32
C ARG A 170 3.10 18.19 4.17
N ARG A 171 2.04 18.45 3.40
CA ARG A 171 1.43 19.79 3.29
C ARG A 171 0.64 20.18 4.53
N LEU A 172 0.03 19.21 5.22
CA LEU A 172 -0.72 19.45 6.45
C LEU A 172 0.21 19.65 7.66
N LYS A 173 1.23 18.79 7.77
CA LYS A 173 2.26 18.82 8.82
C LYS A 173 3.50 19.56 8.31
N THR A 174 3.36 20.89 8.23
CA THR A 174 4.49 21.77 7.97
C THR A 174 5.37 21.90 9.21
N TYR A 175 6.64 22.27 9.02
CA TYR A 175 7.60 22.47 10.12
C TYR A 175 7.08 23.38 11.25
N THR A 176 6.35 24.44 10.89
CA THR A 176 5.71 25.37 11.83
C THR A 176 4.49 24.82 12.56
N ARG A 177 3.90 23.70 12.10
CA ARG A 177 2.70 23.06 12.66
C ARG A 177 2.99 21.71 13.33
N ASN A 178 4.25 21.44 13.67
CA ASN A 178 4.68 20.15 14.21
C ASN A 178 4.09 19.79 15.60
N LYS A 179 3.48 20.74 16.33
CA LYS A 179 2.78 20.51 17.61
C LYS A 179 1.29 20.13 17.48
N ILE A 180 0.79 19.83 16.28
CA ILE A 180 -0.63 19.45 16.10
C ILE A 180 -0.89 18.05 16.69
N GLY A 181 -1.96 17.91 17.49
CA GLY A 181 -2.38 16.61 18.03
C GLY A 181 -2.92 15.68 16.94
N GLN A 182 -2.86 14.36 17.19
CA GLN A 182 -3.23 13.35 16.20
C GLN A 182 -4.70 13.44 15.76
N GLU A 183 -5.62 13.67 16.70
CA GLU A 183 -7.06 13.87 16.42
C GLU A 183 -7.29 15.00 15.39
N ARG A 184 -6.65 16.15 15.63
CA ARG A 184 -6.77 17.31 14.75
C ARG A 184 -6.09 17.10 13.40
N LEU A 185 -5.01 16.32 13.35
CA LEU A 185 -4.36 15.96 12.10
C LEU A 185 -5.24 15.01 11.27
N SER A 186 -5.87 14.03 11.92
CA SER A 186 -6.78 13.08 11.28
C SER A 186 -7.98 13.78 10.65
N SER A 187 -8.67 14.65 11.40
CA SER A 187 -9.80 15.43 10.87
C SER A 187 -9.39 16.35 9.72
N LEU A 188 -8.21 16.98 9.81
CA LEU A 188 -7.70 17.82 8.72
C LEU A 188 -7.30 16.99 7.48
N ALA A 189 -6.76 15.79 7.66
CA ALA A 189 -6.47 14.87 6.57
C ALA A 189 -7.74 14.43 5.85
N LEU A 190 -8.80 14.12 6.60
CA LEU A 190 -10.10 13.77 6.05
C LEU A 190 -10.69 14.92 5.22
N LEU A 191 -10.65 16.15 5.72
CA LEU A 191 -11.04 17.34 4.95
C LEU A 191 -10.21 17.56 3.69
N ALA A 192 -8.92 17.20 3.72
CA ALA A 192 -8.04 17.34 2.56
C ALA A 192 -8.29 16.27 1.49
N ILE A 193 -8.67 15.05 1.89
CA ILE A 193 -9.08 13.96 0.99
C ILE A 193 -10.44 14.29 0.37
N GLU A 194 -11.42 14.69 1.18
CA GLU A 194 -12.79 14.99 0.76
C GLU A 194 -13.01 16.42 0.25
N ARG A 195 -11.96 17.04 -0.32
CA ARG A 195 -12.02 18.43 -0.81
C ARG A 195 -13.08 18.66 -1.88
N SER A 196 -13.48 17.61 -2.60
CA SER A 196 -14.53 17.67 -3.63
C SER A 196 -15.93 17.85 -3.06
N ILE A 197 -16.14 17.61 -1.77
CA ILE A 197 -17.44 17.81 -1.13
C ILE A 197 -17.62 19.31 -0.84
N GLY A 198 -18.61 19.93 -1.49
CA GLY A 198 -18.95 21.33 -1.27
C GLY A 198 -19.52 21.53 0.14
N VAL A 199 -18.81 22.31 0.97
CA VAL A 199 -19.28 22.65 2.32
C VAL A 199 -20.15 23.91 2.25
N ASN A 200 -21.36 23.85 2.79
CA ASN A 200 -22.24 25.00 2.92
C ASN A 200 -21.76 25.90 4.07
N ILE A 201 -21.01 26.94 3.72
CA ILE A 201 -20.37 27.86 4.67
C ILE A 201 -21.40 28.53 5.59
N SER A 202 -22.58 28.89 5.08
CA SER A 202 -23.66 29.51 5.86
C SER A 202 -24.09 28.62 7.03
N LYS A 203 -24.37 27.34 6.76
CA LYS A 203 -24.75 26.38 7.80
C LYS A 203 -23.67 26.20 8.86
N VAL A 204 -22.40 26.17 8.46
CA VAL A 204 -21.28 26.06 9.41
C VAL A 204 -21.18 27.29 10.31
N ILE A 205 -21.45 28.49 9.78
CA ILE A 205 -21.48 29.73 10.56
C ILE A 205 -22.65 29.72 11.54
N ASP A 206 -23.83 29.29 11.09
CA ASP A 206 -25.01 29.19 11.94
C ASP A 206 -24.78 28.19 13.09
N ASP A 207 -24.24 27.01 12.78
CA ASP A 207 -23.88 25.99 13.78
C ASP A 207 -22.80 26.48 14.76
N PHE A 208 -21.83 27.27 14.28
CA PHE A 208 -20.81 27.90 15.12
C PHE A 208 -21.43 28.91 16.09
N ASN A 209 -22.33 29.76 15.60
CA ASN A 209 -23.02 30.76 16.40
C ASN A 209 -23.93 30.11 17.45
N LEU A 210 -24.61 29.01 17.11
CA LEU A 210 -25.44 28.22 18.03
C LEU A 210 -24.62 27.55 19.14
N SER A 211 -23.41 27.09 18.82
CA SER A 211 -22.50 26.44 19.78
C SER A 211 -22.06 27.38 20.91
N GLN A 212 -22.03 28.70 20.69
CA GLN A 212 -21.58 29.75 21.63
C GLN A 212 -20.18 29.52 22.26
N LYS A 213 -19.42 28.53 21.77
CA LYS A 213 -18.08 28.21 22.22
C LYS A 213 -17.07 28.91 21.33
N ARG A 214 -15.99 29.43 21.93
CA ARG A 214 -14.84 29.98 21.16
C ARG A 214 -14.14 28.93 20.28
N ARG A 215 -14.41 27.64 20.49
CA ARG A 215 -13.84 26.52 19.75
C ARG A 215 -14.92 25.48 19.46
N LEU A 216 -15.02 25.08 18.19
CA LEU A 216 -15.75 23.88 17.80
C LEU A 216 -14.90 22.64 18.12
N SER A 217 -15.51 21.67 18.78
CA SER A 217 -14.96 20.32 18.85
C SER A 217 -15.30 19.60 17.55
N PHE A 218 -14.29 19.33 16.73
CA PHE A 218 -14.43 18.40 15.62
C PHE A 218 -14.21 17.00 16.21
N VAL A 219 -15.24 16.17 16.15
CA VAL A 219 -15.16 14.72 16.44
C VAL A 219 -14.63 14.03 15.20
#